data_AF-A0A7L2LFT2-F1
#
_entry.id   AF-A0A7L2LFT2-F1
#
_cell.length_a   1.000
_cell.length_b   1.000
_cell.length_c   1.000
_cell.angle_alpha   90.00
_cell.angle_beta   90.00
_cell.angle_gamma   90.00
#
_symmetry.space_group_name_H-M   'P 1'
#
loop_
_entity.id
_entity.type
_entity.pdbx_description
1 polymer ?
#
loop_
_entity_poly.entity_id
_entity_poly.type
_entity_poly.pdbx_seq_one_letter_code
_entity_poly.pdbx_strand_id
1 'polypeptide(L)'
;SAKHSIDCRLQKHSADPQGDFLCDIYSGGQLSRKELYAAIAELQIAGVETTANSLLWALYNLSRNPHVQQKLFQEIQRVLGAQKSPSAESLRDMPYLKACLKESMRLSPSVPFTTRTIDTEMVLGNYVLPKGTVLMINSHALGCSEEYFRGWPEFRPERWLQRGSIHPFSHVPFGIGKRMCVGRRVAELQLHLALCWV
;
A
#
# COMPACT_ATOMS: atom_id res chain seq x y z
N SER A 1 24.65 -0.14 11.11
CA SER A 1 23.99 1.08 10.58
C SER A 1 23.52 0.80 9.16
N ALA A 2 22.51 1.52 8.64
CA ALA A 2 22.01 1.31 7.28
C ALA A 2 23.13 1.38 6.22
N LYS A 3 24.07 2.33 6.38
CA LYS A 3 25.25 2.46 5.51
C LYS A 3 26.09 1.18 5.45
N HIS A 4 26.43 0.61 6.60
CA HIS A 4 27.21 -0.63 6.67
C HIS A 4 26.50 -1.80 5.97
N SER A 5 25.19 -1.96 6.19
CA SER A 5 24.40 -3.00 5.52
C SER A 5 24.38 -2.84 3.99
N ILE A 6 24.32 -1.59 3.51
CA ILE A 6 24.36 -1.27 2.08
C ILE A 6 25.73 -1.59 1.50
N ASP A 7 26.81 -1.17 2.17
CA ASP A 7 28.18 -1.43 1.72
C ASP A 7 28.50 -2.93 1.66
N CYS A 8 28.12 -3.68 2.69
CA CYS A 8 28.28 -5.14 2.70
C CYS A 8 27.50 -5.82 1.55
N ARG A 9 26.29 -5.33 1.24
CA ARG A 9 25.47 -5.88 0.15
C ARG A 9 26.07 -5.59 -1.22
N LEU A 10 26.54 -4.35 -1.45
CA LEU A 10 27.24 -3.97 -2.67
C LEU A 10 28.53 -4.78 -2.87
N GLN A 11 29.28 -5.01 -1.79
CA GLN A 11 30.49 -5.83 -1.87
C GLN A 11 30.16 -7.30 -2.18
N LYS A 12 29.14 -7.86 -1.53
CA LYS A 12 28.72 -9.26 -1.69
C LYS A 12 28.29 -9.60 -3.12
N HIS A 13 27.62 -8.67 -3.79
CA HIS A 13 27.10 -8.87 -5.15
C HIS A 13 27.94 -8.15 -6.22
N SER A 14 29.17 -7.75 -5.89
CA SER A 14 30.05 -7.06 -6.85
C SER A 14 30.41 -7.88 -8.08
N ALA A 15 30.47 -9.21 -7.96
CA ALA A 15 30.78 -10.13 -9.07
C ALA A 15 29.56 -10.49 -9.94
N ASP A 16 28.33 -10.32 -9.43
CA ASP A 16 27.09 -10.49 -10.18
C ASP A 16 26.07 -9.41 -9.75
N PRO A 17 26.19 -8.19 -10.30
CA PRO A 17 25.34 -7.07 -9.90
C PRO A 17 23.86 -7.25 -10.30
N GLN A 18 23.58 -8.02 -11.36
CA GLN A 18 22.20 -8.23 -11.85
C GLN A 18 21.38 -9.15 -10.93
N GLY A 19 22.04 -9.95 -10.09
CA GLY A 19 21.39 -10.79 -9.09
C GLY A 19 20.81 -10.02 -7.88
N ASP A 20 21.07 -8.72 -7.75
CA ASP A 20 20.58 -7.89 -6.64
C ASP A 20 20.14 -6.50 -7.09
N PHE A 21 18.89 -6.12 -6.77
CA PHE A 21 18.31 -4.88 -7.28
C PHE A 21 19.10 -3.62 -6.89
N LEU A 22 19.74 -3.59 -5.70
CA LEU A 22 20.51 -2.42 -5.27
C LEU A 22 21.84 -2.33 -6.01
N CYS A 23 22.43 -3.48 -6.32
CA CYS A 23 23.68 -3.56 -7.05
C CYS A 23 23.48 -3.22 -8.53
N ASP A 24 22.35 -3.62 -9.12
CA ASP A 24 21.98 -3.25 -10.48
C ASP A 24 21.78 -1.72 -10.62
N ILE A 25 21.04 -1.09 -9.69
CA ILE A 25 20.86 0.37 -9.66
C ILE A 25 22.20 1.11 -9.53
N TYR A 26 23.09 0.62 -8.66
CA TYR A 26 24.40 1.22 -8.43
C TYR A 26 25.34 1.04 -9.63
N SER A 27 25.45 -0.18 -10.15
CA SER A 27 26.33 -0.52 -11.29
C SER A 27 25.86 0.09 -12.60
N GLY A 28 24.55 0.27 -12.77
CA GLY A 28 23.96 0.98 -13.90
C GLY A 28 24.21 2.49 -13.90
N GLY A 29 24.91 3.03 -12.89
CA GLY A 29 25.27 4.45 -12.79
C GLY A 29 24.07 5.38 -12.53
N GLN A 30 22.93 4.83 -12.13
CA GLN A 30 21.69 5.61 -11.94
C GLN A 30 21.72 6.43 -10.64
N LEU A 31 22.41 5.94 -9.61
CA LEU A 31 22.56 6.61 -8.32
C LEU A 31 23.99 6.48 -7.80
N SER A 32 24.52 7.56 -7.25
CA SER A 32 25.73 7.52 -6.45
C SER A 32 25.49 6.77 -5.13
N ARG A 33 26.58 6.32 -4.49
CA ARG A 33 26.50 5.64 -3.18
C ARG A 33 25.80 6.49 -2.11
N LYS A 34 26.02 7.81 -2.13
CA LYS A 34 25.39 8.75 -1.19
C LYS A 34 23.88 8.85 -1.42
N GLU A 35 23.45 8.90 -2.67
CA GLU A 35 22.03 8.91 -3.03
C GLU A 35 21.36 7.58 -2.67
N LEU A 36 22.06 6.46 -2.84
CA LEU A 36 21.58 5.14 -2.42
C LEU A 36 21.33 5.07 -0.91
N TYR A 37 22.25 5.61 -0.09
CA TYR A 37 22.06 5.69 1.36
C TYR A 37 20.83 6.50 1.73
N ALA A 38 20.62 7.66 1.09
CA ALA A 38 19.48 8.52 1.35
C ALA A 38 18.17 7.83 0.96
N ALA A 39 18.09 7.29 -0.26
CA ALA A 39 16.90 6.62 -0.78
C ALA A 39 16.48 5.42 0.07
N ILE A 40 17.43 4.57 0.47
CA ILE A 40 17.12 3.39 1.31
C ILE A 40 16.68 3.80 2.71
N ALA A 41 17.31 4.82 3.30
CA ALA A 41 16.90 5.34 4.60
C ALA A 41 15.47 5.88 4.56
N GLU A 42 15.13 6.67 3.52
CA GLU A 42 13.78 7.20 3.32
C GLU A 42 12.75 6.07 3.13
N LEU A 43 13.06 5.05 2.30
CA LEU A 43 12.19 3.89 2.10
C LEU A 43 11.93 3.13 3.40
N GLN A 44 12.96 2.94 4.23
CA GLN A 44 12.82 2.24 5.50
C GLN A 44 11.95 3.04 6.48
N ILE A 45 12.22 4.35 6.63
CA ILE A 45 11.45 5.22 7.54
C ILE A 45 9.98 5.26 7.11
N ALA A 46 9.72 5.52 5.82
CA ALA A 46 8.37 5.61 5.31
C ALA A 46 7.62 4.28 5.38
N GLY A 47 8.31 3.15 5.16
CA GLY A 47 7.69 1.83 5.06
C GLY A 47 7.34 1.19 6.41
N VAL A 48 8.15 1.39 7.45
CA VAL A 48 7.99 0.65 8.73
C VAL A 48 6.71 1.06 9.46
N GLU A 49 6.56 2.35 9.78
CA GLU A 49 5.44 2.82 10.60
C GLU A 49 4.11 2.72 9.86
N THR A 50 4.08 3.07 8.57
CA THR A 50 2.84 3.03 7.78
C THR A 50 2.33 1.61 7.56
N THR A 51 3.22 0.64 7.32
CA THR A 51 2.85 -0.77 7.16
C THR A 51 2.38 -1.37 8.49
N ALA A 52 3.08 -1.08 9.60
CA ALA A 52 2.67 -1.53 10.93
C ALA A 52 1.29 -0.98 11.31
N ASN A 53 1.05 0.31 11.09
CA ASN A 53 -0.25 0.93 11.34
C ASN A 53 -1.35 0.36 10.44
N SER A 54 -1.04 0.04 9.17
CA SER A 54 -2.00 -0.61 8.26
C SER A 54 -2.40 -1.99 8.76
N LEU A 55 -1.44 -2.78 9.26
CA LEU A 55 -1.72 -4.10 9.85
C LEU A 55 -2.55 -3.96 11.13
N LEU A 56 -2.20 -3.02 12.02
CA LEU A 56 -2.95 -2.74 13.25
C LEU A 56 -4.41 -2.45 12.95
N TRP A 57 -4.69 -1.56 12.01
CA TRP A 57 -6.06 -1.23 11.62
C TRP A 57 -6.80 -2.41 10.99
N ALA A 58 -6.11 -3.22 10.19
CA ALA A 58 -6.72 -4.44 9.62
C ALA A 58 -7.13 -5.42 10.71
N LEU A 59 -6.24 -5.69 11.68
CA LEU A 59 -6.53 -6.56 12.83
C LEU A 59 -7.65 -6.00 13.71
N TYR A 60 -7.62 -4.69 13.98
CA TYR A 60 -8.70 -4.01 14.70
C TYR A 60 -10.04 -4.18 14.00
N ASN A 61 -10.12 -3.85 12.71
CA ASN A 61 -11.34 -3.96 11.93
C ASN A 61 -11.86 -5.40 11.86
N LEU A 62 -10.98 -6.40 11.73
CA LEU A 62 -11.37 -7.82 11.77
C LEU A 62 -11.93 -8.21 13.14
N SER A 63 -11.29 -7.81 14.25
CA SER A 63 -11.76 -8.11 15.61
C SER A 63 -13.14 -7.50 15.92
N ARG A 64 -13.46 -6.36 15.30
CA ARG A 64 -14.76 -5.70 15.43
C ARG A 64 -15.84 -6.33 14.53
N ASN A 65 -15.46 -7.21 13.60
CA ASN A 65 -16.35 -7.82 12.62
C ASN A 65 -16.14 -9.35 12.54
N PRO A 66 -16.60 -10.13 13.55
CA PRO A 66 -16.36 -11.58 13.62
C PRO A 66 -16.83 -12.37 12.39
N HIS A 67 -17.94 -11.94 11.77
CA HIS A 67 -18.45 -12.57 10.55
C HIS A 67 -17.50 -12.42 9.36
N VAL A 68 -16.88 -11.23 9.21
CA VAL A 68 -15.85 -10.98 8.19
C VAL A 68 -14.60 -11.80 8.50
N GLN A 69 -14.16 -11.81 9.77
CA GLN A 69 -13.00 -12.58 10.20
C GLN A 69 -13.18 -14.08 9.92
N GLN A 70 -14.36 -14.64 10.23
CA GLN A 70 -14.66 -16.06 9.96
C GLN A 70 -14.62 -16.38 8.46
N LYS A 71 -15.17 -15.50 7.62
CA LYS A 71 -15.15 -15.67 6.16
C LYS A 71 -13.74 -15.56 5.58
N LEU A 72 -12.91 -14.66 6.12
CA LEU A 72 -11.50 -14.55 5.77
C LEU A 72 -10.74 -15.83 6.16
N PHE A 73 -10.96 -16.32 7.38
CA PHE A 73 -10.37 -17.56 7.86
C PHE A 73 -10.73 -18.76 6.95
N GLN A 74 -11.99 -18.87 6.55
CA GLN A 74 -12.44 -19.91 5.62
C GLN A 74 -11.73 -19.81 4.25
N GLU A 75 -11.53 -18.60 3.71
CA GLU A 75 -10.78 -18.42 2.46
C GLU A 75 -9.32 -18.87 2.61
N ILE A 76 -8.65 -18.46 3.69
CA ILE A 76 -7.26 -18.81 3.98
C ILE A 76 -7.11 -20.33 4.12
N GLN A 77 -7.96 -20.97 4.92
CA GLN A 77 -7.96 -22.43 5.12
C GLN A 77 -8.19 -23.18 3.80
N ARG A 78 -9.13 -22.72 2.97
CA ARG A 78 -9.42 -23.33 1.67
C ARG A 78 -8.21 -23.28 0.72
N VAL A 79 -7.48 -22.17 0.70
CA VAL A 79 -6.37 -21.95 -0.25
C VAL A 79 -5.08 -22.62 0.23
N LEU A 80 -4.75 -22.52 1.52
CA LEU A 80 -3.49 -23.05 2.07
C LEU A 80 -3.61 -24.50 2.54
N GLY A 81 -4.80 -24.94 2.96
CA GLY A 81 -4.96 -26.19 3.69
C GLY A 81 -4.17 -26.18 5.01
N ALA A 82 -4.02 -27.35 5.63
CA ALA A 82 -3.44 -27.47 6.97
C ALA A 82 -1.89 -27.36 7.03
N GLN A 83 -1.18 -27.35 5.90
CA GLN A 83 0.27 -27.63 5.87
C GLN A 83 1.07 -26.72 4.91
N LYS A 84 0.46 -25.72 4.25
CA LYS A 84 1.20 -24.84 3.33
C LYS A 84 1.47 -23.48 3.97
N SER A 85 2.75 -23.12 4.01
CA SER A 85 3.16 -21.74 4.30
C SER A 85 2.59 -20.79 3.22
N PRO A 86 2.04 -19.62 3.59
CA PRO A 86 1.63 -18.60 2.64
C PRO A 86 2.79 -18.17 1.73
N SER A 87 2.51 -18.00 0.44
CA SER A 87 3.48 -17.52 -0.57
C SER A 87 2.84 -16.45 -1.46
N ALA A 88 3.64 -15.75 -2.25
CA ALA A 88 3.10 -14.73 -3.16
C ALA A 88 2.13 -15.33 -4.20
N GLU A 89 2.36 -16.58 -4.61
CA GLU A 89 1.51 -17.31 -5.54
C GLU A 89 0.15 -17.63 -4.92
N SER A 90 0.10 -18.07 -3.66
CA SER A 90 -1.16 -18.43 -3.00
C SER A 90 -2.09 -17.23 -2.81
N LEU A 91 -1.54 -16.02 -2.64
CA LEU A 91 -2.32 -14.79 -2.57
C LEU A 91 -3.16 -14.51 -3.82
N ARG A 92 -2.83 -15.12 -4.97
CA ARG A 92 -3.62 -14.98 -6.21
C ARG A 92 -5.07 -15.41 -5.98
N ASP A 93 -5.27 -16.47 -5.22
CA ASP A 93 -6.56 -17.13 -5.00
C ASP A 93 -7.27 -16.67 -3.72
N MET A 94 -6.82 -15.55 -3.13
CA MET A 94 -7.39 -14.93 -1.93
C MET A 94 -7.97 -13.52 -2.20
N PRO A 95 -9.04 -13.41 -3.01
CA PRO A 95 -9.66 -12.11 -3.30
C PRO A 95 -10.33 -11.48 -2.08
N TYR A 96 -10.84 -12.26 -1.13
CA TYR A 96 -11.49 -11.72 0.08
C TYR A 96 -10.46 -11.12 1.04
N LEU A 97 -9.29 -11.74 1.22
CA LEU A 97 -8.15 -11.16 1.94
C LEU A 97 -7.78 -9.77 1.40
N LYS A 98 -7.63 -9.66 0.07
CA LYS A 98 -7.34 -8.39 -0.60
C LYS A 98 -8.45 -7.37 -0.39
N ALA A 99 -9.71 -7.81 -0.40
CA ALA A 99 -10.86 -6.98 -0.13
C ALA A 99 -10.89 -6.47 1.32
N CYS A 100 -10.56 -7.31 2.31
CA CYS A 100 -10.46 -6.91 3.72
C CYS A 100 -9.40 -5.81 3.91
N LEU A 101 -8.24 -5.96 3.27
CA LEU A 101 -7.17 -4.96 3.38
C LEU A 101 -7.59 -3.62 2.74
N LYS A 102 -8.20 -3.66 1.55
CA LYS A 102 -8.72 -2.45 0.89
C LYS A 102 -9.80 -1.76 1.72
N GLU A 103 -10.71 -2.53 2.32
CA GLU A 103 -11.75 -1.97 3.18
C GLU A 103 -11.16 -1.34 4.45
N SER A 104 -10.15 -1.98 5.03
CA SER A 104 -9.46 -1.43 6.20
C SER A 104 -8.77 -0.11 5.86
N MET A 105 -8.08 -0.02 4.73
CA MET A 105 -7.44 1.22 4.27
C MET A 105 -8.45 2.31 3.89
N ARG A 106 -9.69 1.95 3.53
CA ARG A 106 -10.76 2.93 3.26
C ARG A 106 -11.26 3.58 4.54
N LEU A 107 -11.58 2.77 5.55
CA LEU A 107 -12.12 3.25 6.84
C LEU A 107 -11.07 3.84 7.76
N SER A 108 -9.87 3.27 7.75
CA SER A 108 -8.82 3.57 8.71
C SER A 108 -7.47 3.74 7.99
N PRO A 109 -7.33 4.74 7.10
CA PRO A 109 -6.10 4.95 6.35
C PRO A 109 -4.97 5.38 7.30
N SER A 110 -3.78 4.76 7.15
CA SER A 110 -2.58 5.22 7.87
C SER A 110 -2.13 6.62 7.44
N VAL A 111 -2.45 7.01 6.20
CA VAL A 111 -2.18 8.36 5.66
C VAL A 111 -3.49 8.92 5.09
N PRO A 112 -4.14 9.88 5.77
CA PRO A 112 -5.49 10.33 5.41
C PRO A 112 -5.53 11.31 4.21
N PHE A 113 -4.41 11.95 3.88
CA PHE A 113 -4.31 12.87 2.74
C PHE A 113 -2.89 12.95 2.17
N THR A 114 -2.78 13.43 0.93
CA THR A 114 -1.52 13.84 0.30
C THR A 114 -1.66 15.24 -0.30
N THR A 115 -0.56 15.94 -0.51
CA THR A 115 -0.57 17.32 -1.03
C THR A 115 0.08 17.41 -2.41
N ARG A 116 -0.35 18.38 -3.22
CA ARG A 116 0.26 18.73 -4.51
C ARG A 116 0.30 20.25 -4.64
N THR A 117 1.42 20.80 -5.12
CA THR A 117 1.48 22.20 -5.54
C THR A 117 1.30 22.23 -7.05
N ILE A 118 0.32 22.99 -7.53
CA ILE A 118 0.06 23.09 -8.97
C ILE A 118 1.13 23.99 -9.61
N ASP A 119 1.72 23.52 -10.71
CA ASP A 119 2.83 24.17 -11.40
C ASP A 119 2.38 25.12 -12.53
N THR A 120 1.11 25.00 -12.90
CA THR A 120 0.43 25.72 -13.97
C THR A 120 -1.00 26.04 -13.51
N GLU A 121 -1.61 27.08 -14.11
CA GLU A 121 -3.03 27.36 -13.88
C GLU A 121 -3.87 26.18 -14.39
N MET A 122 -4.84 25.74 -13.59
CA MET A 122 -5.70 24.61 -13.95
C MET A 122 -7.14 24.85 -13.52
N VAL A 123 -8.08 24.26 -14.27
CA VAL A 123 -9.49 24.22 -13.88
C VAL A 123 -9.77 22.94 -13.10
N LEU A 124 -10.35 23.07 -11.90
CA LEU A 124 -10.82 21.95 -11.09
C LEU A 124 -12.29 22.16 -10.73
N GLY A 125 -13.17 21.33 -11.30
CA GLY A 125 -14.61 21.56 -11.24
C GLY A 125 -14.96 22.88 -11.93
N ASN A 126 -15.59 23.80 -11.19
CA ASN A 126 -15.96 25.13 -11.69
C ASN A 126 -14.98 26.24 -11.23
N TYR A 127 -13.80 25.86 -10.70
CA TYR A 127 -12.82 26.80 -10.16
C TYR A 127 -11.56 26.85 -11.01
N VAL A 128 -11.05 28.06 -11.24
CA VAL A 128 -9.72 28.29 -11.81
C VAL A 128 -8.73 28.40 -10.66
N LEU A 129 -7.73 27.54 -10.64
CA LEU A 129 -6.70 27.49 -9.62
C LEU A 129 -5.39 28.09 -10.16
N PRO A 130 -4.85 29.16 -9.55
CA PRO A 130 -3.62 29.77 -10.02
C PRO A 130 -2.40 28.92 -9.67
N LYS A 131 -1.36 29.01 -10.51
CA LYS A 131 -0.04 28.41 -10.24
C LYS A 131 0.43 28.70 -8.81
N GLY A 132 0.93 27.67 -8.13
CA GLY A 132 1.40 27.75 -6.73
C GLY A 132 0.34 27.37 -5.70
N THR A 133 -0.92 27.14 -6.10
CA THR A 133 -1.95 26.64 -5.18
C THR A 133 -1.57 25.27 -4.62
N VAL A 134 -1.66 25.11 -3.30
CA VAL A 134 -1.44 23.82 -2.62
C VAL A 134 -2.78 23.09 -2.49
N LEU A 135 -2.92 21.99 -3.20
CA LEU A 135 -4.06 21.09 -3.15
C LEU A 135 -3.84 19.99 -2.12
N MET A 136 -4.86 19.70 -1.32
CA MET A 136 -4.93 18.54 -0.44
C MET A 136 -5.90 17.52 -1.03
N ILE A 137 -5.40 16.33 -1.33
CA ILE A 137 -6.20 15.19 -1.77
C ILE A 137 -6.52 14.35 -0.52
N ASN A 138 -7.74 14.50 -0.02
CA ASN A 138 -8.19 13.82 1.20
C ASN A 138 -8.81 12.46 0.86
N SER A 139 -8.00 11.40 0.93
CA SER A 139 -8.42 10.03 0.63
C SER A 139 -9.39 9.48 1.66
N HIS A 140 -9.28 9.92 2.92
CA HIS A 140 -10.21 9.53 3.99
C HIS A 140 -11.62 10.06 3.71
N ALA A 141 -11.75 11.34 3.34
CA ALA A 141 -13.04 11.95 3.01
C ALA A 141 -13.72 11.24 1.81
N LEU A 142 -12.95 10.85 0.80
CA LEU A 142 -13.45 10.04 -0.32
C LEU A 142 -13.96 8.68 0.16
N GLY A 143 -13.25 8.04 1.09
CA GLY A 143 -13.64 6.79 1.71
C GLY A 143 -14.94 6.86 2.52
N CYS A 144 -15.28 8.03 3.06
CA CYS A 144 -16.49 8.29 3.85
C CYS A 144 -17.68 8.85 3.04
N SER A 145 -17.55 8.99 1.72
CA SER A 145 -18.63 9.51 0.88
C SER A 145 -19.68 8.44 0.60
N GLU A 146 -20.95 8.70 0.97
CA GLU A 146 -22.09 7.84 0.61
C GLU A 146 -22.30 7.73 -0.91
N GLU A 147 -21.85 8.73 -1.68
CA GLU A 147 -21.90 8.71 -3.15
C GLU A 147 -21.05 7.56 -3.71
N TYR A 148 -19.85 7.35 -3.16
CA TYR A 148 -18.91 6.33 -3.63
C TYR A 148 -19.00 5.03 -2.83
N PHE A 149 -19.42 5.11 -1.57
CA PHE A 149 -19.42 3.99 -0.62
C PHE A 149 -20.72 3.98 0.17
N ARG A 150 -21.81 3.50 -0.43
CA ARG A 150 -23.09 3.35 0.27
C ARG A 150 -22.94 2.53 1.57
N GLY A 151 -23.44 3.07 2.69
CA GLY A 151 -23.18 2.54 4.02
C GLY A 151 -21.69 2.63 4.33
N TRP A 152 -21.13 3.85 4.24
CA TRP A 152 -19.69 4.05 4.37
C TRP A 152 -19.14 3.65 5.74
N PRO A 153 -19.85 3.76 6.88
CA PRO A 153 -19.29 3.39 8.18
C PRO A 153 -19.09 1.88 8.35
N GLU A 154 -19.79 1.07 7.54
CA GLU A 154 -19.74 -0.39 7.63
C GLU A 154 -18.43 -0.94 7.06
N PHE A 155 -17.75 -1.80 7.82
CA PHE A 155 -16.64 -2.61 7.34
C PHE A 155 -17.19 -3.78 6.51
N ARG A 156 -17.32 -3.58 5.20
CA ARG A 156 -17.93 -4.53 4.27
C ARG A 156 -17.00 -4.85 3.10
N PRO A 157 -16.05 -5.80 3.24
CA PRO A 157 -15.12 -6.17 2.18
C PRO A 157 -15.79 -6.58 0.86
N GLU A 158 -17.01 -7.10 0.91
CA GLU A 158 -17.81 -7.52 -0.25
C GLU A 158 -17.91 -6.43 -1.32
N ARG A 159 -17.86 -5.15 -0.93
CA ARG A 159 -17.91 -4.02 -1.88
C ARG A 159 -16.79 -4.06 -2.92
N TRP A 160 -15.66 -4.69 -2.60
CA TRP A 160 -14.50 -4.78 -3.49
C TRP A 160 -14.50 -5.99 -4.43
N LEU A 161 -15.42 -6.93 -4.23
CA LEU A 161 -15.50 -8.16 -5.03
C LEU A 161 -16.27 -7.95 -6.34
N GLN A 162 -17.21 -7.00 -6.35
CA GLN A 162 -17.97 -6.67 -7.54
C GLN A 162 -17.16 -5.72 -8.44
N ARG A 163 -16.76 -6.20 -9.61
CA ARG A 163 -16.00 -5.40 -10.59
C ARG A 163 -16.82 -4.18 -11.05
N GLY A 164 -16.18 -3.03 -11.14
CA GLY A 164 -16.78 -1.80 -11.65
C GLY A 164 -17.74 -1.08 -10.70
N SER A 165 -17.96 -1.61 -9.49
CA SER A 165 -18.87 -1.00 -8.51
C SER A 165 -18.32 0.26 -7.82
N ILE A 166 -16.99 0.42 -7.80
CA ILE A 166 -16.31 1.51 -7.08
C ILE A 166 -15.45 2.28 -8.08
N HIS A 167 -15.62 3.61 -8.07
CA HIS A 167 -14.85 4.51 -8.92
C HIS A 167 -13.34 4.44 -8.56
N PRO A 168 -12.43 4.25 -9.53
CA PRO A 168 -11.00 4.05 -9.23
C PRO A 168 -10.34 5.18 -8.44
N PHE A 169 -10.84 6.42 -8.57
CA PHE A 169 -10.31 7.59 -7.87
C PHE A 169 -10.94 7.84 -6.49
N SER A 170 -11.95 7.07 -6.08
CA SER A 170 -12.53 7.18 -4.72
C SER A 170 -11.75 6.38 -3.67
N HIS A 171 -10.74 5.59 -4.08
CA HIS A 171 -9.89 4.84 -3.15
C HIS A 171 -8.41 4.87 -3.58
N VAL A 172 -7.66 5.80 -2.99
CA VAL A 172 -6.25 6.06 -3.30
C VAL A 172 -5.36 6.07 -2.04
N PRO A 173 -5.33 4.99 -1.23
CA PRO A 173 -4.56 4.96 0.03
C PRO A 173 -3.04 5.08 -0.19
N PHE A 174 -2.57 4.77 -1.40
CA PHE A 174 -1.18 4.90 -1.82
C PHE A 174 -0.91 6.16 -2.67
N GLY A 175 -1.87 7.07 -2.77
CA GLY A 175 -1.82 8.22 -3.66
C GLY A 175 -2.08 7.86 -5.14
N ILE A 176 -1.86 8.84 -6.01
CA ILE A 176 -2.19 8.80 -7.44
C ILE A 176 -1.06 9.39 -8.30
N GLY A 177 -0.94 8.88 -9.53
CA GLY A 177 -0.04 9.39 -10.56
C GLY A 177 1.41 8.97 -10.36
N LYS A 178 2.34 9.63 -11.06
CA LYS A 178 3.78 9.29 -11.08
C LYS A 178 4.47 9.40 -9.71
N ARG A 179 3.85 10.10 -8.76
CA ARG A 179 4.34 10.28 -7.37
C ARG A 179 3.51 9.52 -6.34
N MET A 180 2.78 8.48 -6.78
CA MET A 180 2.17 7.52 -5.85
C MET A 180 3.24 6.70 -5.12
N CYS A 181 2.86 6.03 -4.04
CA CYS A 181 3.77 5.26 -3.20
C CYS A 181 4.54 4.19 -4.00
N VAL A 182 5.86 4.31 -4.03
CA VAL A 182 6.77 3.34 -4.64
C VAL A 182 6.76 2.00 -3.91
N GLY A 183 6.51 2.02 -2.60
CA GLY A 183 6.47 0.83 -1.73
C GLY A 183 5.16 0.05 -1.79
N ARG A 184 4.16 0.48 -2.56
CA ARG A 184 2.81 -0.10 -2.57
C ARG A 184 2.81 -1.63 -2.65
N ARG A 185 3.55 -2.19 -3.61
CA ARG A 185 3.55 -3.64 -3.85
C ARG A 185 4.21 -4.43 -2.73
N VAL A 186 5.28 -3.89 -2.15
CA VAL A 186 5.96 -4.50 -1.00
C VAL A 186 5.08 -4.46 0.23
N ALA A 187 4.45 -3.31 0.51
CA ALA A 187 3.52 -3.15 1.63
C ALA A 187 2.30 -4.08 1.50
N GLU A 188 1.64 -4.10 0.33
CA GLU A 188 0.52 -5.02 0.07
C GLU A 188 0.95 -6.48 0.27
N LEU A 189 2.12 -6.89 -0.25
CA LEU A 189 2.63 -8.26 -0.08
C LEU A 189 2.85 -8.60 1.39
N GLN A 190 3.54 -7.73 2.14
CA GLN A 190 3.80 -7.94 3.57
C GLN A 190 2.51 -8.03 4.37
N LEU A 191 1.55 -7.13 4.11
CA LEU A 191 0.27 -7.10 4.82
C LEU A 191 -0.58 -8.35 4.53
N HIS A 192 -0.67 -8.76 3.26
CA HIS A 192 -1.41 -9.96 2.89
C HIS A 192 -0.78 -11.21 3.52
N LEU A 193 0.55 -11.36 3.46
CA LEU A 193 1.22 -12.51 4.07
C LEU A 193 1.06 -12.48 5.60
N ALA A 194 1.25 -11.33 6.25
CA ALA A 194 1.09 -11.20 7.70
C ALA A 194 -0.32 -11.62 8.16
N LEU A 195 -1.36 -11.16 7.46
CA LEU A 195 -2.75 -11.55 7.74
C LEU A 195 -3.05 -13.03 7.49
N CYS A 196 -2.27 -13.73 6.66
CA CYS A 196 -2.39 -15.18 6.52
C CYS A 196 -1.75 -15.94 7.69
N TRP A 197 -0.75 -15.35 8.35
CA TRP A 197 -0.02 -15.97 9.46
C TRP A 197 -0.66 -15.73 10.83
N VAL A 198 -1.37 -14.62 10.99
CA VAL A 198 -2.07 -14.22 12.22
C VAL A 198 -3.49 -14.78 12.22
#